data_AF-A0A816H956-F1
#
_entry.id   AF-A0A816H956-F1
#
_cell.length_a   1.000
_cell.length_b   1.000
_cell.length_c   1.000
_cell.angle_alpha   90.00
_cell.angle_beta   90.00
_cell.angle_gamma   90.00
#
_symmetry.space_group_name_H-M   'P 1'
#
loop_
_entity.id
_entity.type
_entity.pdbx_description
1 polymer ?
#
loop_
_entity_poly.entity_id
_entity_poly.type
_entity_poly.pdbx_seq_one_letter_code
_entity_poly.pdbx_strand_id
1 'polypeptide(L)'
;YEDQPLRKRIRRSGEVKFNQNTANDAMSAFQKKTRDRLAHKALDIDANPHENTSYKRFMKLLDRFYDDYERHHHQIDETPDDQYLDLILSDQTLEEMSTLSEKLKLSTYLTRVDPTKLKRLLEILSLRIKQGIELNPILKHDADDETKSTEEDERAWRILVFERLTMCTNACEIALNIITTPQMSKEILIENVIEYTSLFIKSQLAKTIFPEYDPLYRSDNQAKDPLVTKQKRSKVTGAKCKQVQLLYNRFVTLFQSITDLIPLGKFTDTIILAISSFTVSCIYVENIFDLQAHSLNILPEIFSRYEYHRDSILDDILLSIVRLPTSKKSLRCYRLPSGETIQMFTALIMHIIHSPVSTINNNVTDTANELHLLSTYSTAQNIAYKFLTLFFRSCGTKQG
;
A
#
# COMPACT_ATOMS: atom_id res chain seq x y z
N TYR A 1 9.54 72.61 -13.90
CA TYR A 1 8.08 72.62 -13.75
C TYR A 1 7.50 72.02 -15.01
N GLU A 2 6.94 70.83 -15.09
CA GLU A 2 6.59 69.80 -14.10
C GLU A 2 6.52 68.47 -14.87
N ASP A 3 7.18 67.44 -14.34
CA ASP A 3 6.89 66.05 -14.62
C ASP A 3 5.54 65.67 -14.01
N GLN A 4 4.62 65.13 -14.81
CA GLN A 4 3.53 64.27 -14.32
C GLN A 4 3.37 63.05 -15.23
N PRO A 5 3.50 61.81 -14.68
CA PRO A 5 3.21 60.60 -15.43
C PRO A 5 1.70 60.28 -15.41
N LEU A 6 1.20 59.86 -16.59
CA LEU A 6 -0.13 59.30 -16.80
C LEU A 6 -0.38 58.12 -15.83
N ARG A 7 -1.31 58.30 -14.89
CA ARG A 7 -1.84 57.24 -14.02
C ARG A 7 -2.50 56.15 -14.88
N LYS A 8 -1.79 55.04 -15.12
CA LYS A 8 -2.41 53.77 -15.54
C LYS A 8 -3.26 53.23 -14.39
N ARG A 9 -4.57 53.34 -14.56
CA ARG A 9 -5.61 52.79 -13.70
C ARG A 9 -5.44 51.26 -13.63
N ILE A 10 -4.97 50.75 -12.49
CA ILE A 10 -4.98 49.31 -12.20
C ILE A 10 -6.44 48.86 -12.15
N ARG A 11 -6.89 48.14 -13.19
CA ARG A 11 -8.13 47.36 -13.12
C ARG A 11 -7.86 46.21 -12.16
N ARG A 12 -8.50 46.25 -10.98
CA ARG A 12 -8.70 45.05 -10.16
C ARG A 12 -9.43 44.03 -11.03
N SER A 13 -8.71 42.98 -11.45
CA SER A 13 -9.33 41.79 -12.02
C SER A 13 -10.21 41.16 -10.96
N GLY A 14 -11.51 41.10 -11.27
CA GLY A 14 -12.54 40.57 -10.39
C GLY A 14 -12.31 39.10 -10.05
N GLU A 15 -12.92 38.73 -8.93
CA GLU A 15 -13.07 37.38 -8.41
C GLU A 15 -13.42 36.40 -9.55
N VAL A 16 -12.47 35.51 -9.85
CA VAL A 16 -12.74 34.35 -10.68
C VAL A 16 -13.59 33.41 -9.84
N LYS A 17 -14.90 33.43 -10.06
CA LYS A 17 -15.82 32.40 -9.57
C LYS A 17 -15.33 31.06 -10.12
N PHE A 18 -14.83 30.21 -9.22
CA PHE A 18 -14.51 28.82 -9.53
C PHE A 18 -15.80 28.09 -9.91
N ASN A 19 -15.97 27.82 -11.20
CA ASN A 19 -16.96 26.85 -11.66
C ASN A 19 -16.45 25.46 -11.25
N GLN A 20 -17.00 24.96 -10.14
CA GLN A 20 -17.00 23.54 -9.81
C GLN A 20 -17.92 22.85 -10.81
N ASN A 21 -17.35 22.06 -11.72
CA ASN A 21 -17.81 20.72 -12.10
C ASN A 21 -17.17 20.31 -13.43
N THR A 22 -16.87 19.01 -13.51
CA THR A 22 -16.26 18.26 -14.63
C THR A 22 -14.72 18.18 -14.63
N ALA A 23 -14.16 17.32 -13.78
CA ALA A 23 -12.90 16.63 -14.07
C ALA A 23 -12.85 15.32 -13.27
N ASN A 24 -12.80 14.19 -13.97
CA ASN A 24 -12.48 12.90 -13.38
C ASN A 24 -11.10 12.98 -12.74
N ASP A 25 -11.05 12.96 -11.41
CA ASP A 25 -9.83 13.12 -10.63
C ASP A 25 -9.75 11.96 -9.65
N ALA A 26 -9.06 10.87 -10.04
CA ALA A 26 -9.01 9.64 -9.25
C ALA A 26 -8.43 9.88 -7.84
N MET A 27 -7.50 10.83 -7.69
CA MET A 27 -6.82 11.14 -6.44
C MET A 27 -7.67 12.01 -5.51
N SER A 28 -8.32 13.04 -6.07
CA SER A 28 -9.31 13.86 -5.33
C SER A 28 -10.58 13.08 -5.00
N ALA A 29 -11.04 12.21 -5.92
CA ALA A 29 -12.15 11.30 -5.67
C ALA A 29 -11.82 10.26 -4.60
N PHE A 30 -10.59 9.75 -4.55
CA PHE A 30 -10.12 8.85 -3.50
C PHE A 30 -10.16 9.56 -2.13
N GLN A 31 -9.53 10.73 -2.01
CA GLN A 31 -9.51 11.51 -0.77
C GLN A 31 -10.93 11.90 -0.31
N LYS A 32 -11.82 12.29 -1.24
CA LYS A 32 -13.22 12.62 -0.95
C LYS A 32 -14.02 11.38 -0.51
N LYS A 33 -13.88 10.25 -1.20
CA LYS A 33 -14.56 8.99 -0.86
C LYS A 33 -14.10 8.45 0.50
N THR A 34 -12.83 8.59 0.84
CA THR A 34 -12.28 8.23 2.16
C THR A 34 -12.87 9.14 3.25
N ARG A 35 -12.95 10.46 3.01
CA ARG A 35 -13.53 11.43 3.96
C ARG A 35 -15.03 11.20 4.20
N ASP A 36 -15.80 10.94 3.15
CA ASP A 36 -17.24 10.72 3.25
C ASP A 36 -17.57 9.36 3.92
N ARG A 37 -16.73 8.32 3.72
CA ARG A 37 -16.81 7.05 4.46
C ARG A 37 -16.49 7.21 5.95
N LEU A 38 -15.49 8.01 6.28
CA LEU A 38 -15.12 8.32 7.67
C LEU A 38 -16.24 9.09 8.38
N ALA A 39 -16.89 10.05 7.72
CA ALA A 39 -17.98 10.84 8.27
C ALA A 39 -19.25 10.03 8.57
N HIS A 40 -19.65 9.11 7.66
CA HIS A 40 -20.81 8.24 7.91
C HIS A 40 -20.56 7.19 8.99
N LYS A 41 -19.32 6.71 9.17
CA LYS A 41 -18.95 5.71 10.17
C LYS A 41 -18.65 6.30 11.56
N ALA A 42 -18.30 7.59 11.65
CA ALA A 42 -18.13 8.29 12.93
C ALA A 42 -19.43 8.37 13.75
N LEU A 43 -20.60 8.28 13.10
CA LEU A 43 -21.92 8.27 13.75
C LEU A 43 -22.21 6.97 14.53
N ASP A 44 -21.46 5.89 14.28
CA ASP A 44 -21.63 4.58 14.93
C ASP A 44 -20.72 4.40 16.17
N ILE A 45 -19.86 5.38 16.49
CA ILE A 45 -18.91 5.28 17.62
C ILE A 45 -19.65 5.20 18.97
N ASP A 46 -20.83 5.82 19.07
CA ASP A 46 -21.64 5.88 20.30
C ASP A 46 -22.82 4.90 20.35
N ALA A 47 -23.07 4.10 19.30
CA ALA A 47 -24.15 3.11 19.31
C ALA A 47 -23.76 1.87 20.14
N ASN A 48 -24.74 1.23 20.80
CA ASN A 48 -24.51 0.01 21.56
C ASN A 48 -24.06 -1.13 20.62
N PRO A 49 -22.92 -1.84 20.85
CA PRO A 49 -22.49 -2.93 19.99
C PRO A 49 -23.55 -4.04 19.84
N HIS A 50 -24.38 -4.21 20.87
CA HIS A 50 -25.50 -5.15 20.84
C HIS A 50 -26.68 -4.70 19.97
N GLU A 51 -26.60 -3.56 19.30
CA GLU A 51 -27.57 -3.11 18.30
C GLU A 51 -26.99 -3.18 16.87
N ASN A 52 -25.66 -3.15 16.75
CA ASN A 52 -24.98 -3.22 15.46
C ASN A 52 -25.04 -4.65 14.87
N THR A 53 -25.71 -4.78 13.72
CA THR A 53 -25.90 -6.06 13.02
C THR A 53 -24.59 -6.65 12.51
N SER A 54 -23.65 -5.80 12.06
CA SER A 54 -22.35 -6.23 11.56
C SER A 54 -21.50 -6.81 12.70
N TYR A 55 -21.51 -6.17 13.88
CA TYR A 55 -20.81 -6.68 15.06
C TYR A 55 -21.36 -8.03 15.52
N LYS A 56 -22.70 -8.16 15.66
CA LYS A 56 -23.33 -9.44 16.00
C LYS A 56 -22.96 -10.55 15.03
N ARG A 57 -22.95 -10.24 13.72
CA ARG A 57 -22.62 -11.23 12.69
C ARG A 57 -21.15 -11.61 12.76
N PHE A 58 -20.25 -10.65 12.97
CA PHE A 58 -18.82 -10.91 13.16
C PHE A 58 -18.58 -11.82 14.36
N MET A 59 -19.22 -11.55 15.50
CA MET A 59 -19.10 -12.39 16.69
C MET A 59 -19.58 -13.82 16.46
N LYS A 60 -20.69 -14.02 15.72
CA LYS A 60 -21.16 -15.37 15.35
C LYS A 60 -20.15 -16.13 14.49
N LEU A 61 -19.49 -15.45 13.55
CA LEU A 61 -18.44 -16.08 12.73
C LEU A 61 -17.19 -16.38 13.57
N LEU A 62 -16.86 -15.49 14.51
CA LEU A 62 -15.76 -15.69 15.44
C LEU A 62 -16.00 -16.89 16.36
N ASP A 63 -17.19 -17.03 16.94
CA ASP A 63 -17.53 -18.17 17.79
C ASP A 63 -17.53 -19.48 16.99
N ARG A 64 -18.04 -19.47 15.75
CA ARG A 64 -17.91 -20.63 14.85
C ARG A 64 -16.45 -20.99 14.57
N PHE A 65 -15.61 -20.00 14.30
CA PHE A 65 -14.18 -20.20 14.12
C PHE A 65 -13.55 -20.87 15.37
N TYR A 66 -13.96 -20.48 16.59
CA TYR A 66 -13.50 -21.14 17.81
C TYR A 66 -13.93 -22.58 17.91
N ASP A 67 -15.21 -22.86 17.66
CA ASP A 67 -15.75 -24.21 17.70
C ASP A 67 -15.01 -25.14 16.71
N ASP A 68 -14.72 -24.64 15.51
CA ASP A 68 -13.99 -25.38 14.47
C ASP A 68 -12.49 -25.48 14.82
N TYR A 69 -11.88 -24.44 15.37
CA TYR A 69 -10.49 -24.46 15.83
C TYR A 69 -10.29 -25.47 16.97
N GLU A 70 -11.14 -25.49 18.00
CA GLU A 70 -11.01 -26.42 19.13
C GLU A 70 -11.08 -27.89 18.67
N ARG A 71 -11.88 -28.20 17.65
CA ARG A 71 -11.99 -29.54 17.07
C ARG A 71 -10.75 -29.99 16.30
N HIS A 72 -9.99 -29.05 15.73
CA HIS A 72 -8.92 -29.33 14.77
C HIS A 72 -7.55 -28.76 15.19
N HIS A 73 -7.42 -28.18 16.38
CA HIS A 73 -6.21 -27.47 16.81
C HIS A 73 -4.95 -28.36 16.80
N HIS A 74 -5.06 -29.62 17.23
CA HIS A 74 -3.94 -30.55 17.24
C HIS A 74 -3.34 -30.76 15.83
N GLN A 75 -4.19 -30.88 14.81
CA GLN A 75 -3.72 -31.09 13.43
C GLN A 75 -3.05 -29.84 12.85
N ILE A 76 -3.54 -28.64 13.19
CA ILE A 76 -2.95 -27.37 12.72
C ILE A 76 -1.56 -27.17 13.35
N ASP A 77 -1.43 -27.47 14.64
CA ASP A 77 -0.20 -27.27 15.39
C ASP A 77 0.89 -28.24 14.93
N GLU A 78 0.53 -29.46 14.52
CA GLU A 78 1.46 -30.46 13.97
C GLU A 78 1.76 -30.23 12.49
N THR A 79 0.73 -29.97 11.67
CA THR A 79 0.84 -29.79 10.21
C THR A 79 -0.18 -28.73 9.74
N PRO A 80 0.23 -27.46 9.57
CA PRO A 80 -0.65 -26.39 9.09
C PRO A 80 -0.90 -26.52 7.58
N ASP A 81 -1.58 -27.59 7.19
CA ASP A 81 -1.92 -27.92 5.80
C ASP A 81 -3.14 -27.12 5.32
N ASP A 82 -3.21 -26.88 4.01
CA ASP A 82 -4.28 -26.13 3.33
C ASP A 82 -5.66 -26.67 3.71
N GLN A 83 -5.81 -27.99 3.78
CA GLN A 83 -7.07 -28.66 4.06
C GLN A 83 -7.66 -28.27 5.42
N TYR A 84 -6.82 -28.18 6.46
CA TYR A 84 -7.28 -27.83 7.80
C TYR A 84 -7.58 -26.34 7.93
N LEU A 85 -6.79 -25.49 7.28
CA LEU A 85 -7.09 -24.07 7.24
C LEU A 85 -8.40 -23.80 6.48
N ASP A 86 -8.68 -24.52 5.39
CA ASP A 86 -9.91 -24.38 4.60
C ASP A 86 -11.15 -24.82 5.38
N LEU A 87 -10.99 -25.82 6.25
CA LEU A 87 -12.05 -26.29 7.13
C LEU A 87 -12.45 -25.23 8.18
N ILE A 88 -11.45 -24.53 8.75
CA ILE A 88 -11.65 -23.57 9.83
C ILE A 88 -12.02 -22.18 9.28
N LEU A 89 -11.40 -21.80 8.17
CA LEU A 89 -11.59 -20.52 7.50
C LEU A 89 -11.85 -20.76 6.02
N SER A 90 -13.09 -21.14 5.71
CA SER A 90 -13.57 -21.26 4.34
C SER A 90 -13.54 -19.92 3.60
N ASP A 91 -13.50 -19.96 2.26
CA ASP A 91 -13.49 -18.75 1.42
C ASP A 91 -14.69 -17.83 1.73
N GLN A 92 -15.89 -18.40 1.87
CA GLN A 92 -17.11 -17.66 2.22
C GLN A 92 -17.00 -17.01 3.61
N THR A 93 -16.43 -17.72 4.59
CA THR A 93 -16.24 -17.17 5.94
C THR A 93 -15.22 -16.03 5.92
N LEU A 94 -14.12 -16.18 5.19
CA LEU A 94 -13.10 -15.15 5.03
C LEU A 94 -13.63 -13.91 4.31
N GLU A 95 -14.40 -14.08 3.24
CA GLU A 95 -15.01 -12.96 2.53
C GLU A 95 -15.99 -12.21 3.43
N GLU A 96 -16.88 -12.93 4.12
CA GLU A 96 -17.84 -12.32 5.03
C GLU A 96 -17.13 -11.60 6.20
N MET A 97 -16.16 -12.24 6.85
CA MET A 97 -15.37 -11.64 7.93
C MET A 97 -14.58 -10.42 7.44
N SER A 98 -14.01 -10.43 6.23
CA SER A 98 -13.30 -9.28 5.67
C SER A 98 -14.24 -8.08 5.53
N THR A 99 -15.40 -8.27 4.89
CA THR A 99 -16.37 -7.17 4.70
C THR A 99 -16.91 -6.62 6.02
N LEU A 100 -17.12 -7.49 7.02
CA LEU A 100 -17.56 -7.07 8.35
C LEU A 100 -16.46 -6.32 9.10
N SER A 101 -15.21 -6.81 9.06
CA SER A 101 -14.07 -6.14 9.68
C SER A 101 -13.84 -4.74 9.09
N GLU A 102 -14.00 -4.54 7.77
CA GLU A 102 -13.88 -3.21 7.15
C GLU A 102 -14.99 -2.25 7.62
N LYS A 103 -16.21 -2.76 7.81
CA LYS A 103 -17.33 -1.98 8.36
C LYS A 103 -17.06 -1.55 9.79
N LEU A 104 -16.50 -2.47 10.59
CA LEU A 104 -16.24 -2.28 12.03
C LEU A 104 -14.92 -1.56 12.33
N LYS A 105 -13.96 -1.50 11.40
CA LYS A 105 -12.63 -0.90 11.62
C LYS A 105 -12.66 0.50 12.25
N LEU A 106 -13.61 1.33 11.83
CA LEU A 106 -13.72 2.71 12.32
C LEU A 106 -14.58 2.84 13.59
N SER A 107 -15.30 1.78 13.97
CA SER A 107 -15.95 1.71 15.27
C SER A 107 -14.98 1.15 16.31
N THR A 108 -15.23 1.43 17.59
CA THR A 108 -14.45 0.87 18.70
C THR A 108 -15.03 -0.47 19.17
N TYR A 109 -15.81 -1.17 18.33
CA TYR A 109 -16.47 -2.41 18.76
C TYR A 109 -15.53 -3.59 18.85
N LEU A 110 -14.56 -3.69 17.94
CA LEU A 110 -13.60 -4.80 17.94
C LEU A 110 -12.71 -4.79 19.19
N THR A 111 -12.54 -3.64 19.86
CA THR A 111 -11.77 -3.55 21.11
C THR A 111 -12.48 -4.18 22.31
N ARG A 112 -13.79 -4.44 22.20
CA ARG A 112 -14.59 -5.12 23.24
C ARG A 112 -14.51 -6.64 23.15
N VAL A 113 -13.96 -7.18 22.08
CA VAL A 113 -13.75 -8.62 21.92
C VAL A 113 -12.58 -9.05 22.80
N ASP A 114 -12.68 -10.25 23.38
CA ASP A 114 -11.60 -10.83 24.18
C ASP A 114 -10.27 -10.81 23.38
N PRO A 115 -9.20 -10.17 23.90
CA PRO A 115 -7.90 -10.13 23.24
C PRO A 115 -7.31 -11.52 22.97
N THR A 116 -7.57 -12.51 23.82
CA THR A 116 -7.07 -13.87 23.63
C THR A 116 -7.69 -14.51 22.40
N LYS A 117 -8.99 -14.25 22.18
CA LYS A 117 -9.69 -14.66 20.97
C LYS A 117 -9.07 -13.95 19.75
N LEU A 118 -9.00 -12.63 19.77
CA LEU A 118 -8.43 -11.91 18.62
C LEU A 118 -7.00 -12.35 18.27
N LYS A 119 -6.14 -12.58 19.28
CA LYS A 119 -4.78 -13.10 19.05
C LYS A 119 -4.79 -14.45 18.33
N ARG A 120 -5.60 -15.41 18.80
CA ARG A 120 -5.67 -16.73 18.17
C ARG A 120 -6.20 -16.66 16.73
N LEU A 121 -7.20 -15.83 16.46
CA LEU A 121 -7.66 -15.60 15.09
C LEU A 121 -6.51 -15.06 14.23
N LEU A 122 -5.80 -14.05 14.70
CA LEU A 122 -4.68 -13.44 13.98
C LEU A 122 -3.54 -14.43 13.72
N GLU A 123 -3.23 -15.32 14.67
CA GLU A 123 -2.24 -16.39 14.49
C GLU A 123 -2.62 -17.32 13.32
N ILE A 124 -3.88 -17.78 13.26
CA ILE A 124 -4.35 -18.64 12.16
C ILE A 124 -4.39 -17.89 10.83
N LEU A 125 -4.82 -16.63 10.84
CA LEU A 125 -4.74 -15.78 9.65
C LEU A 125 -3.29 -15.62 9.18
N SER A 126 -2.31 -15.54 10.08
CA SER A 126 -0.88 -15.46 9.72
C SER A 126 -0.42 -16.68 8.92
N LEU A 127 -0.87 -17.87 9.29
CA LEU A 127 -0.57 -19.12 8.57
C LEU A 127 -1.16 -19.08 7.17
N ARG A 128 -2.41 -18.63 7.04
CA ARG A 128 -3.07 -18.45 5.74
C ARG A 128 -2.32 -17.47 4.85
N ILE A 129 -1.90 -16.33 5.40
CA ILE A 129 -1.17 -15.30 4.64
C ILE A 129 0.17 -15.84 4.13
N LYS A 130 0.88 -16.61 4.97
CA LYS A 130 2.18 -17.20 4.64
C LYS A 130 2.10 -18.09 3.39
N GLN A 131 1.05 -18.89 3.25
CA GLN A 131 0.83 -19.75 2.08
C GLN A 131 0.78 -18.95 0.77
N GLY A 132 0.19 -17.75 0.82
CA GLY A 132 0.09 -16.87 -0.35
C GLY A 132 1.42 -16.29 -0.83
N ILE A 133 2.50 -16.34 -0.03
CA ILE A 133 3.80 -15.75 -0.39
C ILE A 133 4.45 -16.54 -1.54
N GLU A 134 4.34 -17.86 -1.52
CA GLU A 134 5.03 -18.73 -2.48
C GLU A 134 4.24 -18.89 -3.79
N LEU A 135 2.91 -18.74 -3.75
CA LEU A 135 2.02 -18.86 -4.91
C LEU A 135 2.47 -18.00 -6.10
N ASN A 136 2.43 -18.59 -7.30
CA ASN A 136 2.74 -17.91 -8.54
C ASN A 136 1.75 -18.31 -9.65
N PRO A 137 0.79 -17.42 -10.02
CA PRO A 137 -0.17 -17.69 -11.08
C PRO A 137 0.44 -17.69 -12.49
N ILE A 138 1.66 -17.14 -12.65
CA ILE A 138 2.28 -16.86 -13.95
C ILE A 138 3.34 -17.91 -14.33
N LEU A 139 3.68 -18.86 -13.44
CA LEU A 139 4.50 -20.02 -13.82
C LEU A 139 3.77 -20.78 -14.95
N LYS A 140 4.36 -20.71 -16.15
CA LYS A 140 4.27 -21.82 -17.10
C LYS A 140 5.09 -22.92 -16.46
N HIS A 141 4.56 -24.14 -16.30
CA HIS A 141 5.36 -25.26 -15.84
C HIS A 141 6.70 -25.26 -16.58
N ASP A 142 7.80 -25.48 -15.85
CA ASP A 142 9.14 -25.50 -16.44
C ASP A 142 9.14 -26.41 -17.67
N ALA A 143 9.79 -25.96 -18.74
CA ALA A 143 9.89 -26.67 -20.01
C ALA A 143 10.62 -28.03 -19.91
N ASP A 144 10.98 -28.45 -18.70
CA ASP A 144 11.70 -29.67 -18.36
C ASP A 144 10.77 -30.80 -17.87
N ASP A 145 9.47 -30.53 -17.62
CA ASP A 145 8.47 -31.59 -17.43
C ASP A 145 7.99 -32.09 -18.80
N GLU A 146 8.38 -33.32 -19.16
CA GLU A 146 8.05 -34.01 -20.42
C GLU A 146 6.53 -34.17 -20.68
N THR A 147 5.69 -33.90 -19.69
CA THR A 147 4.25 -33.77 -19.83
C THR A 147 3.87 -32.33 -20.18
N LYS A 148 3.61 -32.06 -21.47
CA LYS A 148 2.93 -30.84 -21.90
C LYS A 148 1.62 -30.70 -21.12
N SER A 149 1.59 -29.84 -20.10
CA SER A 149 0.34 -29.43 -19.46
C SER A 149 -0.58 -28.86 -20.53
N THR A 150 -1.84 -29.31 -20.57
CA THR A 150 -2.78 -28.80 -21.55
C THR A 150 -3.11 -27.33 -21.23
N GLU A 151 -3.51 -26.53 -22.22
CA GLU A 151 -3.97 -25.15 -21.96
C GLU A 151 -5.16 -25.11 -20.98
N GLU A 152 -5.94 -26.19 -20.89
CA GLU A 152 -7.02 -26.37 -19.94
C GLU A 152 -6.49 -26.57 -18.50
N ASP A 153 -5.44 -27.37 -18.31
CA ASP A 153 -4.79 -27.57 -17.01
C ASP A 153 -4.16 -26.28 -16.48
N GLU A 154 -3.47 -25.52 -17.35
CA GLU A 154 -2.91 -24.21 -16.99
C GLU A 154 -4.00 -23.21 -16.59
N ARG A 155 -5.14 -23.25 -17.27
CA ARG A 155 -6.28 -22.38 -16.95
C ARG A 155 -6.93 -22.77 -15.63
N ALA A 156 -7.12 -24.08 -15.38
CA ALA A 156 -7.67 -24.58 -14.13
C ALA A 156 -6.75 -24.24 -12.94
N TRP A 157 -5.44 -24.47 -13.09
CA TRP A 157 -4.42 -24.07 -12.10
C TRP A 157 -4.50 -22.58 -11.77
N ARG A 158 -4.54 -21.71 -12.80
CA ARG A 158 -4.65 -20.26 -12.59
C ARG A 158 -5.90 -19.88 -11.79
N ILE A 159 -7.05 -20.50 -12.08
CA ILE A 159 -8.28 -20.22 -11.32
C ILE A 159 -8.10 -20.59 -9.85
N LEU A 160 -7.62 -21.81 -9.57
CA LEU A 160 -7.37 -22.29 -8.20
C LEU A 160 -6.38 -21.40 -7.44
N VAL A 161 -5.29 -20.98 -8.09
CA VAL A 161 -4.30 -20.09 -7.47
C VAL A 161 -4.92 -18.71 -7.17
N PHE A 162 -5.73 -18.15 -8.06
CA PHE A 162 -6.40 -16.86 -7.80
C PHE A 162 -7.43 -16.93 -6.69
N GLU A 163 -8.14 -18.06 -6.53
CA GLU A 163 -9.03 -18.30 -5.39
C GLU A 163 -8.22 -18.31 -4.08
N ARG A 164 -7.11 -19.05 -4.03
CA ARG A 164 -6.19 -19.07 -2.87
C ARG A 164 -5.63 -17.68 -2.55
N LEU A 165 -5.20 -16.92 -3.57
CA LEU A 165 -4.73 -15.55 -3.38
C LEU A 165 -5.83 -14.63 -2.82
N THR A 166 -7.08 -14.84 -3.23
CA THR A 166 -8.23 -14.09 -2.71
C THR A 166 -8.45 -14.37 -1.24
N MET A 167 -8.36 -15.64 -0.83
CA MET A 167 -8.42 -16.05 0.58
C MET A 167 -7.27 -15.45 1.41
N CYS A 168 -6.03 -15.49 0.91
CA CYS A 168 -4.88 -14.87 1.57
C CYS A 168 -5.03 -13.36 1.72
N THR A 169 -5.61 -12.71 0.71
CA THR A 169 -5.88 -11.27 0.74
C THR A 169 -7.02 -10.94 1.72
N ASN A 170 -8.06 -11.78 1.82
CA ASN A 170 -9.10 -11.67 2.86
C ASN A 170 -8.48 -11.78 4.26
N ALA A 171 -7.57 -12.71 4.46
CA ALA A 171 -6.88 -12.86 5.73
C ALA A 171 -6.04 -11.62 6.08
N CYS A 172 -5.31 -11.05 5.12
CA CYS A 172 -4.58 -9.79 5.30
C CYS A 172 -5.51 -8.63 5.69
N GLU A 173 -6.65 -8.47 4.99
CA GLU A 173 -7.61 -7.40 5.27
C GLU A 173 -8.23 -7.55 6.66
N ILE A 174 -8.69 -8.74 7.04
CA ILE A 174 -9.23 -9.00 8.38
C ILE A 174 -8.19 -8.64 9.44
N ALA A 175 -6.96 -9.15 9.28
CA ALA A 175 -5.89 -8.94 10.23
C ALA A 175 -5.54 -7.46 10.40
N LEU A 176 -5.29 -6.75 9.30
CA LEU A 176 -4.97 -5.33 9.34
C LEU A 176 -6.15 -4.49 9.83
N ASN A 177 -7.39 -4.83 9.49
CA ASN A 177 -8.56 -4.10 9.99
C ASN A 177 -8.70 -4.20 11.50
N ILE A 178 -8.47 -5.40 12.08
CA ILE A 178 -8.47 -5.59 13.53
C ILE A 178 -7.33 -4.79 14.16
N ILE A 179 -6.10 -4.95 13.68
CA ILE A 179 -4.90 -4.30 14.24
C ILE A 179 -4.99 -2.78 14.17
N THR A 180 -5.52 -2.23 13.07
CA THR A 180 -5.63 -0.78 12.83
C THR A 180 -6.92 -0.15 13.35
N THR A 181 -7.73 -0.91 14.10
CA THR A 181 -8.92 -0.35 14.77
C THR A 181 -8.49 0.68 15.83
N PRO A 182 -9.14 1.85 15.93
CA PRO A 182 -8.84 2.84 16.96
C PRO A 182 -8.92 2.26 18.38
N GLN A 183 -7.97 2.63 19.24
CA GLN A 183 -7.89 2.18 20.63
C GLN A 183 -7.70 0.67 20.83
N MET A 184 -7.25 -0.05 19.80
CA MET A 184 -6.90 -1.47 19.94
C MET A 184 -5.70 -1.66 20.88
N SER A 185 -5.73 -2.73 21.69
CA SER A 185 -4.62 -3.05 22.61
C SER A 185 -3.34 -3.34 21.84
N LYS A 186 -2.19 -2.83 22.31
CA LYS A 186 -0.87 -3.10 21.71
C LYS A 186 -0.53 -4.59 21.69
N GLU A 187 -1.12 -5.38 22.56
CA GLU A 187 -0.89 -6.83 22.58
C GLU A 187 -1.44 -7.56 21.35
N ILE A 188 -2.38 -6.95 20.61
CA ILE A 188 -2.97 -7.49 19.38
C ILE A 188 -2.06 -7.22 18.17
N LEU A 189 -1.03 -6.40 18.34
CA LEU A 189 -0.02 -6.09 17.32
C LEU A 189 0.96 -7.27 17.15
N ILE A 190 0.49 -8.35 16.52
CA ILE A 190 1.31 -9.53 16.27
C ILE A 190 2.27 -9.27 15.10
N GLU A 191 3.57 -9.24 15.38
CA GLU A 191 4.60 -8.92 14.38
C GLU A 191 4.60 -9.89 13.19
N ASN A 192 4.48 -11.21 13.45
CA ASN A 192 4.47 -12.23 12.39
C ASN A 192 3.38 -11.99 11.35
N VAL A 193 2.21 -11.53 11.77
CA VAL A 193 1.09 -11.22 10.87
C VAL A 193 1.48 -10.09 9.92
N ILE A 194 2.05 -9.01 10.47
CA ILE A 194 2.46 -7.84 9.70
C ILE A 194 3.62 -8.17 8.76
N GLU A 195 4.58 -8.96 9.23
CA GLU A 195 5.70 -9.43 8.43
C GLU A 195 5.22 -10.28 7.25
N TYR A 196 4.40 -11.31 7.50
CA TYR A 196 3.85 -12.15 6.44
C TYR A 196 2.97 -11.36 5.49
N THR A 197 2.16 -10.40 5.96
CA THR A 197 1.40 -9.50 5.08
C THR A 197 2.34 -8.66 4.19
N SER A 198 3.42 -8.12 4.75
CA SER A 198 4.39 -7.31 4.00
C SER A 198 5.11 -8.13 2.93
N LEU A 199 5.52 -9.37 3.27
CA LEU A 199 6.13 -10.31 2.33
C LEU A 199 5.15 -10.80 1.27
N PHE A 200 3.89 -11.05 1.63
CA PHE A 200 2.82 -11.40 0.70
C PHE A 200 2.60 -10.30 -0.34
N ILE A 201 2.46 -9.05 0.12
CA ILE A 201 2.31 -7.89 -0.77
C ILE A 201 3.52 -7.78 -1.70
N LYS A 202 4.73 -7.82 -1.16
CA LYS A 202 5.98 -7.75 -1.95
C LYS A 202 6.03 -8.84 -3.02
N SER A 203 5.74 -10.08 -2.64
CA SER A 203 5.79 -11.24 -3.53
C SER A 203 4.77 -11.13 -4.66
N GLN A 204 3.51 -10.84 -4.33
CA GLN A 204 2.43 -10.81 -5.33
C GLN A 204 2.46 -9.57 -6.22
N LEU A 205 3.02 -8.45 -5.75
CA LEU A 205 3.34 -7.32 -6.63
C LEU A 205 4.32 -7.74 -7.73
N ALA A 206 5.42 -8.40 -7.36
CA ALA A 206 6.44 -8.84 -8.30
C ALA A 206 5.99 -9.98 -9.22
N LYS A 207 5.29 -10.98 -8.68
CA LYS A 207 4.90 -12.20 -9.40
C LYS A 207 3.63 -12.04 -10.24
N THR A 208 2.68 -11.20 -9.81
CA THR A 208 1.32 -11.20 -10.36
C THR A 208 0.91 -9.84 -10.93
N ILE A 209 1.07 -8.75 -10.16
CA ILE A 209 0.57 -7.43 -10.55
C ILE A 209 1.50 -6.76 -11.57
N PHE A 210 2.78 -6.55 -11.23
CA PHE A 210 3.70 -5.81 -12.09
C PHE A 210 3.84 -6.39 -13.50
N PRO A 211 3.98 -7.71 -13.70
CA PRO A 211 4.10 -8.28 -15.05
C PRO A 211 2.87 -8.02 -15.92
N GLU A 212 1.68 -7.92 -15.33
CA GLU A 212 0.44 -7.72 -16.06
C GLU A 212 0.22 -6.23 -16.44
N TYR A 213 0.63 -5.30 -15.58
CA TYR A 213 0.47 -3.85 -15.79
C TYR A 213 1.63 -3.22 -16.58
N ASP A 214 2.84 -3.76 -16.46
CA ASP A 214 4.04 -3.24 -17.10
C ASP A 214 4.88 -4.38 -17.71
N PRO A 215 5.00 -4.44 -19.05
CA PRO A 215 5.80 -5.45 -19.72
C PRO A 215 7.25 -5.55 -19.24
N LEU A 216 7.84 -4.47 -18.71
CA LEU A 216 9.21 -4.49 -18.19
C LEU A 216 9.44 -5.61 -17.15
N TYR A 217 8.39 -5.99 -16.42
CA TYR A 217 8.45 -6.96 -15.32
C TYR A 217 8.07 -8.38 -15.74
N ARG A 218 7.80 -8.65 -17.02
CA ARG A 218 7.54 -10.01 -17.52
C ARG A 218 8.84 -10.79 -17.67
N SER A 219 8.88 -12.01 -17.15
CA SER A 219 10.05 -12.92 -17.26
C SER A 219 10.50 -13.14 -18.72
N ASP A 220 9.57 -13.19 -19.67
CA ASP A 220 9.81 -13.32 -21.12
C ASP A 220 10.58 -12.15 -21.77
N ASN A 221 10.88 -11.08 -21.04
CA ASN A 221 11.58 -9.89 -21.52
C ASN A 221 13.04 -9.77 -21.05
N GLN A 222 13.53 -10.67 -20.19
CA GLN A 222 14.92 -10.63 -19.72
C GLN A 222 15.96 -10.82 -20.86
N ALA A 223 15.53 -11.26 -22.06
CA ALA A 223 16.37 -11.45 -23.24
C ALA A 223 16.00 -10.59 -24.47
N LYS A 224 15.20 -9.50 -24.33
CA LYS A 224 14.72 -8.69 -25.49
C LYS A 224 15.27 -7.27 -25.51
N ASP A 225 15.52 -6.77 -26.72
CA ASP A 225 16.02 -5.43 -27.03
C ASP A 225 15.28 -4.32 -26.22
N PRO A 226 15.99 -3.45 -25.47
CA PRO A 226 15.43 -2.34 -24.72
C PRO A 226 14.48 -1.44 -25.53
N LEU A 227 14.71 -1.31 -26.84
CA LEU A 227 13.87 -0.52 -27.74
C LEU A 227 12.47 -1.14 -27.92
N VAL A 228 12.41 -2.47 -28.05
CA VAL A 228 11.16 -3.24 -28.16
C VAL A 228 10.38 -3.20 -26.86
N THR A 229 11.07 -3.27 -25.72
CA THR A 229 10.45 -3.16 -24.39
C THR A 229 9.84 -1.78 -24.18
N LYS A 230 10.55 -0.70 -24.53
CA LYS A 230 10.01 0.69 -24.50
C LYS A 230 8.77 0.84 -25.37
N GLN A 231 8.80 0.28 -26.60
CA GLN A 231 7.66 0.34 -27.50
C GLN A 231 6.44 -0.42 -26.94
N LYS A 232 6.65 -1.59 -26.31
CA LYS A 232 5.59 -2.36 -25.66
C LYS A 232 4.98 -1.62 -24.46
N ARG A 233 5.81 -1.02 -23.59
CA ARG A 233 5.33 -0.24 -22.42
C ARG A 233 4.37 0.87 -22.83
N SER A 234 4.71 1.65 -23.86
CA SER A 234 3.87 2.76 -24.35
C SER A 234 2.48 2.38 -24.89
N LYS A 235 2.24 1.09 -25.17
CA LYS A 235 0.97 0.57 -25.71
C LYS A 235 0.06 -0.04 -24.63
N VAL A 236 0.56 -0.29 -23.43
CA VAL A 236 -0.22 -0.90 -22.34
C VAL A 236 -1.01 0.17 -21.60
N THR A 237 -2.30 -0.09 -21.38
CA THR A 237 -3.25 0.84 -20.72
C THR A 237 -3.83 0.28 -19.41
N GLY A 238 -3.24 -0.80 -18.86
CA GLY A 238 -3.70 -1.48 -17.65
C GLY A 238 -3.76 -3.01 -17.79
N ALA A 239 -4.14 -3.69 -16.70
CA ALA A 239 -4.30 -5.15 -16.70
C ALA A 239 -5.44 -5.61 -17.62
N LYS A 240 -5.21 -6.72 -18.32
CA LYS A 240 -6.23 -7.33 -19.20
C LYS A 240 -6.99 -8.45 -18.50
N CYS A 241 -6.37 -9.06 -17.48
CA CYS A 241 -7.00 -10.10 -16.67
C CYS A 241 -7.90 -9.52 -15.56
N LYS A 242 -9.20 -9.91 -15.56
CA LYS A 242 -10.18 -9.49 -14.54
C LYS A 242 -9.77 -9.89 -13.12
N GLN A 243 -9.18 -11.08 -12.94
CA GLN A 243 -8.73 -11.56 -11.63
C GLN A 243 -7.57 -10.71 -11.09
N VAL A 244 -6.63 -10.31 -11.96
CA VAL A 244 -5.53 -9.42 -11.58
C VAL A 244 -6.04 -8.02 -11.22
N GLN A 245 -7.05 -7.51 -11.95
CA GLN A 245 -7.67 -6.23 -11.62
C GLN A 245 -8.40 -6.27 -10.27
N LEU A 246 -9.09 -7.36 -9.95
CA LEU A 246 -9.72 -7.55 -8.64
C LEU A 246 -8.65 -7.57 -7.54
N LEU A 247 -7.59 -8.36 -7.72
CA LEU A 247 -6.47 -8.42 -6.77
C LEU A 247 -5.80 -7.05 -6.58
N TYR A 248 -5.57 -6.30 -7.67
CA TYR A 248 -5.03 -4.94 -7.62
C TYR A 248 -5.86 -4.01 -6.74
N ASN A 249 -7.19 -4.00 -6.92
CA ASN A 249 -8.07 -3.15 -6.11
C ASN A 249 -8.00 -3.50 -4.62
N ARG A 250 -7.77 -4.77 -4.30
CA ARG A 250 -7.56 -5.21 -2.91
C ARG A 250 -6.17 -4.88 -2.39
N PHE A 251 -5.17 -4.82 -3.26
CA PHE A 251 -3.85 -4.33 -2.85
C PHE A 251 -3.90 -2.83 -2.54
N VAL A 252 -4.75 -2.06 -3.20
CA VAL A 252 -4.99 -0.65 -2.84
C VAL A 252 -5.56 -0.54 -1.41
N THR A 253 -6.52 -1.37 -1.02
CA THR A 253 -7.05 -1.39 0.36
C THR A 253 -6.02 -1.86 1.39
N LEU A 254 -5.16 -2.82 1.03
CA LEU A 254 -4.03 -3.23 1.86
C LEU A 254 -3.01 -2.10 2.04
N PHE A 255 -2.64 -1.38 0.98
CA PHE A 255 -1.73 -0.23 1.06
C PHE A 255 -2.28 0.88 1.94
N GLN A 256 -3.58 1.16 1.86
CA GLN A 256 -4.22 2.09 2.80
C GLN A 256 -4.09 1.58 4.24
N SER A 257 -4.30 0.29 4.49
CA SER A 257 -4.18 -0.29 5.83
C SER A 257 -2.74 -0.26 6.36
N ILE A 258 -1.73 -0.46 5.50
CA ILE A 258 -0.32 -0.25 5.85
C ILE A 258 -0.03 1.22 6.19
N THR A 259 -0.63 2.15 5.45
CA THR A 259 -0.51 3.59 5.74
C THR A 259 -1.07 3.92 7.14
N ASP A 260 -2.18 3.28 7.52
CA ASP A 260 -2.79 3.45 8.84
C ASP A 260 -2.00 2.73 9.95
N LEU A 261 -1.27 1.66 9.61
CA LEU A 261 -0.50 0.83 10.54
C LEU A 261 0.80 1.50 11.02
N ILE A 262 1.55 2.11 10.10
CA ILE A 262 2.90 2.67 10.38
C ILE A 262 2.89 3.67 11.55
N PRO A 263 1.89 4.58 11.68
CA PRO A 263 1.83 5.51 12.79
C PRO A 263 1.56 4.89 14.16
N LEU A 264 1.04 3.65 14.24
CA LEU A 264 0.58 3.04 15.49
C LEU A 264 1.73 2.60 16.42
N GLY A 265 2.93 2.36 15.88
CA GLY A 265 4.03 1.82 16.66
C GLY A 265 5.38 1.85 15.96
N LYS A 266 6.38 1.30 16.65
CA LYS A 266 7.68 0.97 16.05
C LYS A 266 7.67 -0.52 15.69
N PHE A 267 8.11 -0.84 14.50
CA PHE A 267 8.18 -2.20 13.98
C PHE A 267 9.64 -2.63 13.81
N THR A 268 9.86 -3.94 13.68
CA THR A 268 11.17 -4.52 13.43
C THR A 268 11.72 -4.10 12.07
N ASP A 269 13.05 -4.11 11.96
CA ASP A 269 13.74 -3.73 10.72
C ASP A 269 13.30 -4.61 9.54
N THR A 270 13.04 -5.90 9.76
CA THR A 270 12.55 -6.82 8.73
C THR A 270 11.24 -6.35 8.12
N ILE A 271 10.29 -5.93 8.95
CA ILE A 271 8.99 -5.40 8.51
C ILE A 271 9.20 -4.09 7.73
N ILE A 272 9.96 -3.16 8.29
CA ILE A 272 10.16 -1.84 7.68
C ILE A 272 10.90 -1.94 6.35
N LEU A 273 11.96 -2.73 6.27
CA LEU A 273 12.68 -2.97 5.03
C LEU A 273 11.81 -3.68 3.99
N ALA A 274 10.95 -4.62 4.40
CA ALA A 274 10.00 -5.25 3.49
C ALA A 274 8.99 -4.23 2.92
N ILE A 275 8.41 -3.38 3.78
CA ILE A 275 7.46 -2.34 3.37
C ILE A 275 8.12 -1.31 2.47
N SER A 276 9.28 -0.77 2.86
CA SER A 276 10.06 0.16 2.05
C SER A 276 10.39 -0.44 0.69
N SER A 277 10.87 -1.68 0.64
CA SER A 277 11.28 -2.36 -0.59
C SER A 277 10.13 -2.46 -1.61
N PHE A 278 8.96 -2.96 -1.21
CA PHE A 278 7.84 -3.05 -2.15
C PHE A 278 7.28 -1.67 -2.52
N THR A 279 7.28 -0.72 -1.58
CA THR A 279 6.74 0.62 -1.81
C THR A 279 7.62 1.42 -2.78
N VAL A 280 8.95 1.32 -2.65
CA VAL A 280 9.90 1.89 -3.63
C VAL A 280 9.65 1.29 -5.01
N SER A 281 9.46 -0.04 -5.09
CA SER A 281 9.27 -0.71 -6.38
C SER A 281 8.05 -0.18 -7.16
N CYS A 282 6.95 0.15 -6.48
CA CYS A 282 5.73 0.67 -7.12
C CYS A 282 5.94 1.98 -7.90
N ILE A 283 6.90 2.81 -7.50
CA ILE A 283 7.15 4.14 -8.10
C ILE A 283 7.64 4.03 -9.55
N TYR A 284 8.24 2.89 -9.91
CA TYR A 284 8.88 2.67 -11.21
C TYR A 284 8.02 1.88 -12.20
N VAL A 285 6.85 1.39 -11.78
CA VAL A 285 5.95 0.58 -12.60
C VAL A 285 4.92 1.48 -13.28
N GLU A 286 4.69 1.29 -14.58
CA GLU A 286 3.66 2.04 -15.29
C GLU A 286 2.23 1.50 -14.98
N ASN A 287 1.22 2.37 -15.06
CA ASN A 287 -0.21 2.03 -14.98
C ASN A 287 -0.73 1.53 -13.61
N ILE A 288 -0.02 1.78 -12.49
CA ILE A 288 -0.46 1.43 -11.12
C ILE A 288 -0.61 2.64 -10.20
N PHE A 289 -1.32 3.67 -10.69
CA PHE A 289 -1.34 5.00 -10.07
C PHE A 289 -1.91 5.05 -8.65
N ASP A 290 -2.87 4.18 -8.30
CA ASP A 290 -3.45 4.16 -6.96
C ASP A 290 -2.46 3.64 -5.91
N LEU A 291 -1.71 2.58 -6.25
CA LEU A 291 -0.64 2.06 -5.40
C LEU A 291 0.50 3.07 -5.25
N GLN A 292 0.83 3.80 -6.33
CA GLN A 292 1.81 4.88 -6.28
C GLN A 292 1.37 6.03 -5.37
N ALA A 293 0.08 6.39 -5.38
CA ALA A 293 -0.45 7.42 -4.50
C ALA A 293 -0.31 7.03 -3.01
N HIS A 294 -0.59 5.78 -2.64
CA HIS A 294 -0.31 5.29 -1.28
C HIS A 294 1.19 5.23 -0.97
N SER A 295 2.00 4.87 -1.95
CA SER A 295 3.46 4.82 -1.81
C SER A 295 4.05 6.19 -1.44
N LEU A 296 3.46 7.27 -1.96
CA LEU A 296 3.82 8.65 -1.62
C LEU A 296 3.46 9.06 -0.18
N ASN A 297 2.67 8.27 0.54
CA ASN A 297 2.36 8.49 1.96
C ASN A 297 3.20 7.57 2.84
N ILE A 298 3.31 6.30 2.47
CA ILE A 298 4.04 5.27 3.22
C ILE A 298 5.53 5.58 3.32
N LEU A 299 6.20 5.88 2.20
CA LEU A 299 7.65 6.09 2.20
C LEU A 299 8.07 7.30 3.03
N PRO A 300 7.46 8.49 2.89
CA PRO A 300 7.75 9.63 3.76
C PRO A 300 7.51 9.33 5.25
N GLU A 301 6.43 8.61 5.59
CA GLU A 301 6.14 8.25 6.97
C GLU A 301 7.23 7.35 7.58
N ILE A 302 7.68 6.33 6.83
CA ILE A 302 8.80 5.49 7.24
C ILE A 302 10.08 6.33 7.34
N PHE A 303 10.35 7.17 6.34
CA PHE A 303 11.55 7.99 6.28
C PHE A 303 11.63 8.98 7.44
N SER A 304 10.50 9.53 7.87
CA SER A 304 10.40 10.43 9.03
C SER A 304 10.75 9.70 10.33
N ARG A 305 10.23 8.47 10.53
CA ARG A 305 10.33 7.73 11.79
C ARG A 305 11.59 6.87 11.95
N TYR A 306 12.15 6.34 10.86
CA TYR A 306 13.23 5.34 10.87
C TYR A 306 14.53 5.91 10.31
N GLU A 307 15.23 6.69 11.12
CA GLU A 307 16.42 7.44 10.68
C GLU A 307 17.56 6.55 10.16
N TYR A 308 17.77 5.39 10.80
CA TYR A 308 18.82 4.44 10.41
C TYR A 308 18.59 3.79 9.04
N HIS A 309 17.34 3.78 8.55
CA HIS A 309 16.99 3.18 7.27
C HIS A 309 16.99 4.19 6.10
N ARG A 310 17.11 5.50 6.40
CA ARG A 310 17.05 6.58 5.38
C ARG A 310 18.06 6.39 4.26
N ASP A 311 19.27 5.98 4.60
CA ASP A 311 20.37 5.77 3.64
C ASP A 311 20.09 4.59 2.71
N SER A 312 19.69 3.45 3.27
CA SER A 312 19.30 2.27 2.49
C SER A 312 18.12 2.58 1.57
N ILE A 313 17.12 3.33 2.03
CA ILE A 313 15.95 3.72 1.23
C ILE A 313 16.37 4.66 0.09
N LEU A 314 17.23 5.65 0.36
CA LEU A 314 17.73 6.56 -0.69
C LEU A 314 18.54 5.80 -1.74
N ASP A 315 19.39 4.87 -1.33
CA ASP A 315 20.18 4.05 -2.25
C ASP A 315 19.28 3.18 -3.13
N ASP A 316 18.26 2.51 -2.56
CA ASP A 316 17.29 1.71 -3.31
C ASP A 316 16.49 2.54 -4.33
N ILE A 317 16.11 3.77 -3.95
CA ILE A 317 15.46 4.73 -4.84
C ILE A 317 16.40 5.08 -6.01
N LEU A 318 17.65 5.43 -5.71
CA LEU A 318 18.61 5.84 -6.75
C LEU A 318 19.00 4.70 -7.69
N LEU A 319 19.21 3.49 -7.16
CA LEU A 319 19.50 2.28 -7.95
C LEU A 319 18.38 1.94 -8.95
N SER A 320 17.14 2.34 -8.63
CA SER A 320 15.97 2.05 -9.45
C SER A 320 15.66 3.12 -10.51
N ILE A 321 16.40 4.24 -10.57
CA ILE A 321 16.17 5.36 -11.49
C ILE A 321 16.12 4.92 -12.96
N VAL A 322 16.95 3.95 -13.36
CA VAL A 322 17.00 3.46 -14.75
C VAL A 322 15.66 2.85 -15.20
N ARG A 323 14.84 2.40 -14.26
CA ARG A 323 13.52 1.80 -14.53
C ARG A 323 12.39 2.83 -14.68
N LEU A 324 12.68 4.12 -14.46
CA LEU A 324 11.66 5.17 -14.51
C LEU A 324 10.87 5.11 -15.82
N PRO A 325 9.55 5.37 -15.76
CA PRO A 325 8.73 5.50 -16.95
C PRO A 325 9.31 6.53 -17.91
N THR A 326 9.61 6.11 -19.14
CA THR A 326 10.06 7.01 -20.21
C THR A 326 8.93 7.34 -21.19
N SER A 327 7.76 6.72 -21.01
CA SER A 327 6.64 6.90 -21.94
C SER A 327 5.94 8.23 -21.66
N LYS A 328 5.64 9.00 -22.72
CA LYS A 328 5.04 10.34 -22.59
C LYS A 328 3.74 10.36 -21.79
N LYS A 329 2.98 9.26 -21.79
CA LYS A 329 1.68 9.13 -21.11
C LYS A 329 1.83 8.95 -19.59
N SER A 330 2.86 8.25 -19.13
CA SER A 330 3.08 7.93 -17.71
C SER A 330 4.13 8.84 -17.03
N LEU A 331 4.77 9.72 -17.81
CA LEU A 331 5.87 10.57 -17.32
C LEU A 331 5.43 11.60 -16.27
N ARG A 332 4.22 12.15 -16.37
CA ARG A 332 3.71 13.23 -15.49
C ARG A 332 2.32 12.91 -14.95
N CYS A 333 2.25 11.90 -14.07
CA CYS A 333 0.99 11.39 -13.53
C CYS A 333 0.63 11.90 -12.14
N TYR A 334 1.52 12.65 -11.48
CA TYR A 334 1.19 13.30 -10.22
C TYR A 334 0.65 14.71 -10.49
N ARG A 335 -0.60 14.97 -10.10
CA ARG A 335 -1.27 16.25 -10.32
C ARG A 335 -1.20 17.12 -9.07
N LEU A 336 -0.70 18.34 -9.22
CA LEU A 336 -0.64 19.33 -8.16
C LEU A 336 -2.00 20.03 -7.98
N PRO A 337 -2.26 20.63 -6.80
CA PRO A 337 -3.44 21.46 -6.57
C PRO A 337 -3.56 22.64 -7.55
N SER A 338 -2.44 23.13 -8.08
CA SER A 338 -2.39 24.16 -9.12
C SER A 338 -2.92 23.71 -10.48
N GLY A 339 -3.15 22.40 -10.66
CA GLY A 339 -3.55 21.78 -11.92
C GLY A 339 -2.39 21.32 -12.80
N GLU A 340 -1.16 21.69 -12.47
CA GLU A 340 0.04 21.22 -13.15
C GLU A 340 0.33 19.74 -12.85
N THR A 341 1.10 19.09 -13.71
CA THR A 341 1.50 17.68 -13.51
C THR A 341 3.02 17.52 -13.49
N ILE A 342 3.50 16.70 -12.56
CA ILE A 342 4.91 16.33 -12.40
C ILE A 342 5.06 14.81 -12.36
N GLN A 343 6.30 14.35 -12.42
CA GLN A 343 6.63 12.93 -12.32
C GLN A 343 6.42 12.43 -10.88
N MET A 344 5.91 11.20 -10.76
CA MET A 344 5.71 10.53 -9.47
C MET A 344 7.01 10.47 -8.64
N PHE A 345 8.13 10.20 -9.30
CA PHE A 345 9.47 10.23 -8.71
C PHE A 345 9.80 11.60 -8.09
N THR A 346 9.57 12.69 -8.80
CA THR A 346 9.82 14.05 -8.28
C THR A 346 8.95 14.35 -7.06
N ALA A 347 7.67 13.96 -7.10
CA ALA A 347 6.77 14.10 -5.95
C ALA A 347 7.29 13.33 -4.73
N LEU A 348 7.74 12.07 -4.92
CA LEU A 348 8.31 11.25 -3.86
C LEU A 348 9.54 11.91 -3.23
N ILE A 349 10.50 12.37 -4.03
CA ILE A 349 11.71 13.00 -3.53
C ILE A 349 11.38 14.25 -2.70
N MET A 350 10.43 15.07 -3.17
CA MET A 350 9.98 16.23 -2.41
C MET A 350 9.32 15.82 -1.09
N HIS A 351 8.46 14.80 -1.09
CA HIS A 351 7.84 14.32 0.16
C HIS A 351 8.87 13.74 1.13
N ILE A 352 9.87 12.99 0.64
CA ILE A 352 10.96 12.44 1.47
C ILE A 352 11.78 13.56 2.11
N ILE A 353 12.19 14.58 1.33
CA ILE A 353 12.97 15.72 1.83
C ILE A 353 12.18 16.49 2.90
N HIS A 354 10.86 16.62 2.74
CA HIS A 354 10.00 17.32 3.71
C HIS A 354 9.62 16.47 4.93
N SER A 355 9.63 15.14 4.82
CA SER A 355 9.18 14.21 5.86
C SER A 355 9.79 14.36 7.26
N PRO A 356 11.08 14.69 7.46
CA PRO A 356 11.63 14.86 8.80
C PRO A 356 11.19 16.16 9.48
N VAL A 357 10.61 17.12 8.74
CA VAL A 357 10.22 18.43 9.30
C VAL A 357 8.92 18.27 10.08
N SER A 358 8.98 18.42 11.40
CA SER A 358 7.80 18.43 12.27
C SER A 358 7.52 19.85 12.75
N THR A 359 6.36 20.39 12.37
CA THR A 359 5.90 21.71 12.83
C THR A 359 5.27 21.57 14.21
N ILE A 360 6.11 21.60 15.25
CA ILE A 360 5.76 22.03 16.61
C ILE A 360 4.98 21.02 17.47
N ASN A 361 5.48 20.84 18.70
CA ASN A 361 4.80 20.18 19.80
C ASN A 361 4.12 21.29 20.63
N ASN A 362 2.78 21.39 20.61
CA ASN A 362 2.03 22.48 21.27
C ASN A 362 2.23 22.57 22.80
N ASN A 363 2.92 21.59 23.39
CA ASN A 363 3.14 21.45 24.83
C ASN A 363 4.56 21.87 25.28
N VAL A 364 5.40 22.39 24.36
CA VAL A 364 6.81 22.71 24.62
C VAL A 364 7.04 24.23 24.53
N THR A 365 7.92 24.77 25.38
CA THR A 365 8.29 26.19 25.38
C THR A 365 8.86 26.66 24.05
N ASP A 366 8.59 27.90 23.65
CA ASP A 366 8.94 28.47 22.33
C ASP A 366 10.39 28.22 21.89
N THR A 367 11.37 28.31 22.81
CA THR A 367 12.80 28.09 22.51
C THR A 367 13.14 26.64 22.14
N ALA A 368 12.53 25.65 22.79
CA ALA A 368 12.76 24.25 22.49
C ALA A 368 12.05 23.83 21.18
N ASN A 369 10.90 24.43 20.88
CA ASN A 369 10.27 24.30 19.59
C ASN A 369 11.09 24.93 18.46
N GLU A 370 11.70 26.10 18.70
CA GLU A 370 12.60 26.75 17.74
C GLU A 370 13.85 25.91 17.46
N LEU A 371 14.50 25.38 18.50
CA LEU A 371 15.65 24.48 18.35
C LEU A 371 15.27 23.19 17.62
N HIS A 372 14.11 22.60 17.93
CA HIS A 372 13.62 21.41 17.24
C HIS A 372 13.34 21.68 15.75
N LEU A 373 12.72 22.82 15.44
CA LEU A 373 12.47 23.24 14.06
C LEU A 373 13.77 23.46 13.29
N LEU A 374 14.76 24.15 13.87
CA LEU A 374 16.08 24.34 13.26
C LEU A 374 16.79 23.00 13.01
N SER A 375 16.73 22.08 13.96
CA SER A 375 17.33 20.75 13.84
C SER A 375 16.68 19.92 12.73
N THR A 376 15.35 19.87 12.68
CA THR A 376 14.62 19.11 11.66
C THR A 376 14.76 19.74 10.27
N TYR A 377 14.80 21.07 10.19
CA TYR A 377 15.10 21.79 8.96
C TYR A 377 16.54 21.53 8.46
N SER A 378 17.54 21.55 9.33
CA SER A 378 18.92 21.18 8.97
C SER A 378 18.99 19.73 8.46
N THR A 379 18.23 18.82 9.08
CA THR A 379 18.12 17.43 8.62
C THR A 379 17.56 17.35 7.20
N ALA A 380 16.48 18.07 6.91
CA ALA A 380 15.90 18.16 5.56
C ALA A 380 16.90 18.72 4.53
N GLN A 381 17.66 19.76 4.89
CA GLN A 381 18.72 20.31 4.03
C GLN A 381 19.80 19.28 3.74
N ASN A 382 20.24 18.53 4.75
CA ASN A 382 21.25 17.48 4.58
C ASN A 382 20.76 16.35 3.67
N ILE A 383 19.50 15.93 3.81
CA ILE A 383 18.87 14.92 2.94
C ILE A 383 18.82 15.43 1.50
N ALA A 384 18.39 16.67 1.28
CA ALA A 384 18.33 17.28 -0.05
C ALA A 384 19.73 17.35 -0.69
N TYR A 385 20.73 17.82 0.06
CA TYR A 385 22.12 17.88 -0.39
C TYR A 385 22.66 16.49 -0.75
N LYS A 386 22.43 15.50 0.12
CA LYS A 386 22.85 14.11 -0.10
C LYS A 386 22.20 13.52 -1.34
N PHE A 387 20.88 13.64 -1.48
CA PHE A 387 20.15 13.16 -2.64
C PHE A 387 20.69 13.79 -3.93
N LEU A 388 20.82 15.12 -4.00
CA LEU A 388 21.32 15.81 -5.19
C LEU A 388 22.75 15.38 -5.53
N THR A 389 23.62 15.26 -4.53
CA THR A 389 25.01 14.83 -4.72
C THR A 389 25.06 13.42 -5.32
N LEU A 390 24.32 12.48 -4.75
CA LEU A 390 24.26 11.10 -5.25
C LEU A 390 23.62 11.03 -6.65
N PHE A 391 22.53 11.76 -6.87
CA PHE A 391 21.84 11.83 -8.15
C PHE A 391 22.77 12.36 -9.26
N PHE A 392 23.43 13.50 -9.04
CA PHE A 392 24.34 14.07 -10.03
C PHE A 392 25.57 13.19 -10.28
N ARG A 393 26.08 12.53 -9.23
CA ARG A 393 27.17 11.55 -9.39
C ARG A 393 26.75 10.41 -10.31
N SER A 394 25.55 9.87 -10.12
CA SER A 394 24.99 8.82 -10.97
C SER A 394 24.74 9.28 -12.41
N CYS A 395 24.38 10.55 -12.61
CA CYS A 395 24.25 11.13 -13.96
C CYS A 395 25.59 11.38 -14.65
N GLY A 396 26.63 11.74 -13.90
CA GLY A 396 27.96 12.07 -14.43
C GLY A 396 28.80 10.86 -14.83
N THR A 397 28.55 9.71 -14.21
CA THR A 397 29.13 8.43 -14.65
C THR A 397 28.37 7.92 -15.87
N LYS A 398 29.00 7.90 -17.05
CA LYS A 398 28.48 7.13 -18.19
C LYS A 398 28.46 5.65 -17.76
N GLN A 399 27.31 5.15 -17.32
CA GLN A 399 27.11 3.72 -17.15
C GLN A 399 27.10 3.12 -18.56
N GLY A 400 28.17 2.38 -18.87
CA GLY A 400 28.43 1.78 -20.18
C GLY A 400 27.47 0.66 -20.52
#